data_AF-G0HEU7-F1
#
_entry.id   AF-G0HEU7-F1
#
_cell.length_a   1.000
_cell.length_b   1.000
_cell.length_c   1.000
_cell.angle_alpha   90.00
_cell.angle_beta   90.00
_cell.angle_gamma   90.00
#
_symmetry.space_group_name_H-M   'P 1'
#
loop_
_entity.id
_entity.type
_entity.pdbx_description
1 polymer ?
#
loop_
_entity_poly.entity_id
_entity_poly.type
_entity_poly.pdbx_seq_one_letter_code
_entity_poly.pdbx_strand_id
1 'polypeptide(L)' 'MDSSPGFEGFQLLRPTKGDDRYFVVTTWASEEDFKAWASGPAKAAHSGPHSGEGKKPVATGADLLEFEVVDLDAVAGQE' A
#
# COMPACT_ATOMS: atom_id res chain seq x y z
N MET A 1 -4.53 8.05 -6.47
CA MET A 1 -4.60 7.11 -5.35
C MET A 1 -5.54 7.66 -4.32
N ASP A 2 -5.35 8.90 -3.88
CA ASP A 2 -6.20 9.55 -2.86
C ASP A 2 -7.67 9.70 -3.26
N SER A 3 -7.96 9.78 -4.56
CA SER A 3 -9.33 9.80 -5.10
C SER A 3 -9.84 8.42 -5.55
N SER A 4 -9.09 7.34 -5.29
CA SER A 4 -9.51 5.99 -5.66
C SER A 4 -10.60 5.50 -4.70
N PRO A 5 -11.66 4.83 -5.21
CA PRO A 5 -12.69 4.24 -4.36
C PRO A 5 -12.07 3.32 -3.29
N GLY A 6 -12.62 3.39 -2.07
CA GLY A 6 -12.18 2.57 -0.95
C GLY A 6 -10.79 2.88 -0.40
N PHE A 7 -10.04 3.87 -0.91
CA PHE A 7 -8.75 4.25 -0.34
C PHE A 7 -8.93 5.02 0.98
N GLU A 8 -8.27 4.56 2.04
CA GLU A 8 -8.41 5.14 3.39
C GLU A 8 -7.15 5.85 3.87
N GLY A 9 -5.96 5.47 3.38
CA GLY A 9 -4.74 6.15 3.77
C GLY A 9 -3.46 5.52 3.23
N PHE A 10 -2.37 6.30 3.32
CA PHE A 10 -1.02 5.90 2.93
C PHE A 10 0.01 6.35 3.97
N GLN A 11 0.97 5.48 4.26
CA GLN A 11 2.13 5.79 5.10
C GLN A 11 3.41 5.23 4.46
N LEU A 12 4.46 6.06 4.44
CA LEU A 12 5.80 5.63 4.07
C LEU A 12 6.65 5.47 5.32
N LEU A 13 6.98 4.24 5.68
CA LEU A 13 7.76 3.93 6.86
C LEU A 13 9.21 3.64 6.46
N ARG A 14 10.14 4.39 7.06
CA ARG A 14 11.58 4.13 6.94
C ARG A 14 11.97 3.05 7.96
N PRO A 15 12.65 1.98 7.56
CA PRO A 15 13.10 0.94 8.48
C PRO A 15 14.13 1.51 9.47
N THR A 16 14.08 1.02 10.70
CA THR A 16 15.04 1.42 11.76
C THR A 16 15.76 0.23 12.39
N LYS A 17 15.12 -0.95 12.41
CA LYS A 17 15.67 -2.21 12.93
C LYS A 17 14.84 -3.38 12.43
N GLY A 18 15.45 -4.53 12.17
CA GLY A 18 14.76 -5.80 11.91
C GLY A 18 14.38 -6.08 10.44
N ASP A 19 14.34 -5.04 9.61
CA ASP A 19 14.18 -5.12 8.15
C ASP A 19 14.96 -3.92 7.55
N ASP A 20 15.28 -3.98 6.26
CA ASP A 20 15.98 -2.93 5.51
C ASP A 20 15.11 -2.32 4.40
N ARG A 21 13.91 -2.86 4.17
CA ARG A 21 12.95 -2.38 3.18
C ARG A 21 12.12 -1.22 3.72
N TYR A 22 11.80 -0.27 2.85
CA TYR A 22 10.75 0.71 3.12
C TYR A 22 9.39 0.06 3.04
N PHE A 23 8.50 0.39 3.98
CA PHE A 23 7.14 -0.11 3.98
C PHE A 23 6.23 0.98 3.43
N VAL A 24 5.55 0.66 2.34
CA VAL A 24 4.44 1.45 1.80
C VAL A 24 3.17 0.80 2.33
N VAL A 25 2.60 1.37 3.39
CA VAL A 25 1.37 0.86 4.00
C VAL A 25 0.20 1.63 3.42
N THR A 26 -0.75 0.90 2.86
CA THR A 26 -1.97 1.46 2.27
C THR A 26 -3.17 0.79 2.88
N THR A 27 -4.10 1.58 3.39
CA THR A 27 -5.33 1.05 4.00
C THR A 27 -6.48 1.22 3.01
N TRP A 28 -7.30 0.18 2.91
CA TRP A 28 -8.42 0.12 1.98
C TRP A 28 -9.65 -0.43 2.70
N ALA A 29 -10.81 0.12 2.35
CA ALA A 29 -12.10 -0.31 2.88
C ALA A 29 -12.44 -1.75 2.49
N SER A 30 -11.89 -2.25 1.38
CA SER A 30 -12.08 -3.63 0.92
C SER A 30 -10.92 -4.13 0.05
N GLU A 31 -10.75 -5.45 0.00
CA GLU A 31 -9.79 -6.10 -0.92
C GLU A 31 -10.14 -5.84 -2.40
N GLU A 32 -11.43 -5.75 -2.72
CA GLU A 32 -11.92 -5.52 -4.07
C GLU A 32 -11.52 -4.13 -4.59
N ASP A 33 -11.62 -3.10 -3.75
CA ASP A 33 -11.18 -1.74 -4.06
C ASP A 33 -9.67 -1.69 -4.33
N PHE A 34 -8.87 -2.36 -3.48
CA PHE A 34 -7.44 -2.49 -3.69
C PHE A 34 -7.10 -3.19 -5.02
N LYS A 35 -7.72 -4.34 -5.30
CA LYS A 35 -7.48 -5.11 -6.53
C LYS A 35 -7.86 -4.32 -7.79
N ALA A 36 -8.97 -3.57 -7.74
CA ALA A 36 -9.41 -2.71 -8.82
C ALA A 36 -8.39 -1.57 -9.08
N TRP A 37 -7.88 -0.94 -8.01
CA TRP A 37 -6.84 0.07 -8.12
C TRP A 37 -5.50 -0.50 -8.64
N ALA A 38 -5.03 -1.61 -8.05
CA ALA A 38 -3.74 -2.24 -8.38
C ALA A 38 -3.68 -2.71 -9.85
N SER A 39 -4.80 -3.23 -10.36
CA SER A 39 -4.87 -3.77 -11.72
C SER A 39 -4.93 -2.70 -12.81
N GLY A 40 -5.37 -1.48 -12.47
CA GLY A 40 -5.55 -0.37 -13.41
C GLY A 40 -4.82 0.91 -12.98
N PRO A 41 -5.48 1.82 -12.22
CA PRO A 41 -4.93 3.14 -11.88
C PRO A 41 -3.52 3.14 -11.29
N ALA A 42 -3.14 2.12 -10.51
CA ALA A 42 -1.80 2.02 -9.93
C ALA A 42 -0.71 1.97 -11.02
N LYS A 43 -0.93 1.20 -12.09
CA LYS A 43 0.02 1.10 -13.21
C LYS A 43 0.24 2.45 -13.86
N ALA A 44 -0.83 3.21 -14.08
CA ALA A 44 -0.74 4.56 -14.64
C ALA A 44 -0.02 5.52 -13.70
N ALA A 45 -0.33 5.46 -12.39
CA ALA A 45 0.29 6.31 -11.37
C ALA A 45 1.81 6.07 -11.26
N HIS A 46 2.27 4.84 -11.41
CA HIS A 46 3.70 4.49 -11.36
C HIS A 46 4.41 4.61 -12.72
N SER A 47 3.67 4.81 -13.82
CA SER A 47 4.22 5.00 -15.18
C SER A 47 4.23 6.47 -15.63
N GLY A 48 3.70 7.40 -14.81
CA GLY A 48 3.52 8.80 -15.18
C GLY A 48 4.80 9.67 -15.12
N PRO A 49 4.74 10.93 -15.56
CA PRO A 49 5.91 11.83 -15.74
C PRO A 49 6.67 12.17 -14.44
N HIS A 50 6.14 11.82 -13.26
CA HIS A 50 6.85 11.90 -11.98
C HIS A 50 7.82 10.73 -11.76
N SER A 51 7.57 9.60 -12.41
CA SER A 51 8.60 8.60 -12.74
C SER A 51 9.40 9.16 -13.91
N GLY A 52 10.17 10.23 -13.65
CA GLY A 52 10.73 11.11 -14.69
C GLY A 52 11.21 10.33 -15.92
N GLU A 53 10.78 10.76 -17.12
CA GLU A 53 11.08 10.10 -18.40
C GLU A 53 12.52 9.56 -18.43
N GLY A 54 12.68 8.24 -18.35
CA GLY A 54 13.98 7.56 -18.39
C GLY A 54 14.71 7.34 -17.06
N LYS A 55 14.16 7.74 -15.90
CA LYS A 55 14.74 7.41 -14.59
C LYS A 55 14.34 6.00 -14.18
N LYS A 56 15.35 5.14 -14.07
CA LYS A 56 15.20 3.79 -13.54
C LYS A 56 14.64 3.85 -12.11
N PRO A 57 13.74 2.92 -11.73
CA PRO A 57 13.25 2.85 -10.36
C PRO A 57 14.44 2.65 -9.40
N VAL A 58 14.38 3.33 -8.25
CA VAL A 58 15.38 3.15 -7.18
C VAL A 58 15.21 1.84 -6.43
N ALA A 59 13.98 1.31 -6.41
CA ALA A 59 13.69 0.01 -5.83
C ALA A 59 14.30 -1.11 -6.68
N THR A 60 14.99 -2.04 -6.04
CA THR A 60 15.58 -3.23 -6.67
C THR A 60 14.66 -4.44 -6.64
N GLY A 61 13.59 -4.38 -5.83
CA GLY A 61 12.56 -5.41 -5.68
C GLY A 61 11.42 -4.88 -4.78
N ALA A 62 10.31 -5.60 -4.75
CA ALA A 62 9.19 -5.33 -3.87
C ALA A 62 8.43 -6.63 -3.58
N ASP A 63 7.95 -6.77 -2.35
CA ASP A 63 7.06 -7.86 -1.93
C ASP A 63 5.76 -7.23 -1.43
N LEU A 64 4.63 -7.82 -1.82
CA LEU A 64 3.33 -7.43 -1.31
C LEU A 64 3.02 -8.23 -0.04
N LEU A 65 2.73 -7.51 1.04
CA LEU A 65 2.25 -8.09 2.29
C LEU A 65 0.80 -7.63 2.50
N GLU A 66 -0.12 -8.57 2.67
CA GLU A 66 -1.56 -8.32 2.80
C GLU A 66 -2.03 -8.70 4.21
N PHE A 67 -2.87 -7.85 4.80
CA PHE A 67 -3.34 -8.00 6.18
C PHE A 67 -4.82 -7.63 6.27
N GLU A 68 -5.53 -8.28 7.19
CA GLU A 68 -6.85 -7.85 7.65
C GLU A 68 -6.68 -7.08 8.96
N VAL A 69 -7.39 -5.95 9.09
CA VAL A 69 -7.39 -5.18 10.35
C VAL A 69 -8.29 -5.90 11.36
N VAL A 70 -7.71 -6.30 12.48
CA VAL A 70 -8.44 -6.93 13.58
C VAL A 70 -8.70 -5.89 14.67
N ASP A 71 -9.98 -5.72 15.04
CA ASP A 71 -10.37 -4.90 16.18
C ASP A 71 -10.16 -5.68 17.48
N LEU A 72 -9.13 -5.31 18.25
CA LEU A 72 -8.76 -6.06 19.45
C LEU A 72 -9.74 -5.84 20.61
N ASP A 73 -10.44 -4.71 20.66
CA ASP A 73 -11.45 -4.43 21.68
C ASP A 73 -12.70 -5.31 21.52
N ALA A 74 -13.14 -5.57 20.28
CA ALA A 74 -14.21 -6.51 19.98
C ALA A 74 -13.84 -7.98 20.24
N VAL A 75 -12.55 -8.32 20.13
CA VAL A 75 -12.04 -9.67 20.41
C VAL A 75 -11.93 -9.92 21.92
N ALA A 76 -11.49 -8.93 22.70
CA ALA A 76 -11.37 -9.03 24.16
C ALA A 76 -12.73 -9.13 24.90
N GLY A 77 -13.82 -8.67 24.28
CA GLY A 77 -15.19 -8.78 24.83
C GLY A 77 -15.89 -10.13 24.60
N GLN A 78 -15.21 -11.10 23.97
CA GLN A 78 -15.74 -12.46 23.70
C GLN A 78 -15.23 -13.52 24.69
N GLU A 79 -14.54 -13.11 25.76
CA GLU A 79 -14.04 -13.98 26.84
C GLU A 79 -14.90 -13.93 28.12
#